data_AF-A0A535I9R2-F1
#
_entry.id   AF-A0A535I9R2-F1
#
_cell.length_a   1.000
_cell.length_b   1.000
_cell.length_c   1.000
_cell.angle_alpha   90.00
_cell.angle_beta   90.00
_cell.angle_gamma   90.00
#
_symmetry.space_group_name_H-M   'P 1'
#
loop_
_entity.id
_entity.type
_entity.pdbx_description
1 polymer ?
#
loop_
_entity_poly.entity_id
_entity_poly.type
_entity_poly.pdbx_seq_one_letter_code
_entity_poly.pdbx_strand_id
1 'polypeptide(L)'
;MATMPGSPSATAAITRVARAASEPPVVSPDGQVRFIVNTLGELVLQEASSGVTRWTLPHVLLAGREAMKWRVLVSNDGASVYAQSVTDKGTPTYLGTRRLDLRTGAELASDIKREDYWYDNVVLWMSLTAQGELQMAIARAQAAGGGYRLRTLDPQTLAVLRDVAIANRPPMP
;
A
#
# COMPACT_ATOMS: atom_id res chain seq x y z
N MET A 1 -39.27 24.88 -28.38
CA MET A 1 -37.97 24.23 -28.66
C MET A 1 -36.89 25.23 -28.32
N ALA A 2 -36.18 25.04 -27.20
CA ALA A 2 -34.93 25.71 -26.88
C ALA A 2 -34.25 24.89 -25.77
N THR A 3 -33.11 24.31 -26.12
CA THR A 3 -32.28 23.41 -25.32
C THR A 3 -31.61 24.17 -24.17
N MET A 4 -31.69 23.64 -22.96
CA MET A 4 -30.86 24.10 -21.84
C MET A 4 -29.39 23.72 -22.11
N PRO A 5 -28.42 24.62 -21.90
CA PRO A 5 -27.01 24.25 -21.91
C PRO A 5 -26.73 23.41 -20.66
N GLY A 6 -26.36 22.14 -20.87
CA GLY A 6 -25.95 21.24 -19.81
C GLY A 6 -24.73 21.78 -19.08
N SER A 7 -24.82 21.88 -17.76
CA SER A 7 -23.67 22.12 -16.89
C SER A 7 -22.66 20.98 -17.07
N PRO A 8 -21.36 21.27 -17.25
CA PRO A 8 -20.34 20.23 -17.32
C PRO A 8 -20.32 19.46 -15.99
N SER A 9 -20.42 18.14 -16.12
CA SER A 9 -20.32 17.18 -15.02
C SER A 9 -19.07 17.46 -14.20
N ALA A 10 -19.24 17.72 -12.90
CA ALA A 10 -18.15 17.97 -11.97
C ALA A 10 -17.24 16.73 -11.90
N THR A 11 -16.17 16.72 -12.68
CA THR A 11 -15.00 15.91 -12.35
C THR A 11 -14.45 16.55 -11.07
N ALA A 12 -14.77 15.98 -9.91
CA ALA A 12 -14.20 16.43 -8.65
C ALA A 12 -12.68 16.48 -8.83
N ALA A 13 -12.07 17.66 -8.61
CA ALA A 13 -10.63 17.80 -8.72
C ALA A 13 -9.98 16.78 -7.77
N ILE A 14 -9.19 15.86 -8.31
CA ILE A 14 -8.47 14.88 -7.50
C ILE A 14 -7.40 15.66 -6.72
N THR A 15 -7.67 15.96 -5.45
CA THR A 15 -6.69 16.55 -4.54
C THR A 15 -5.61 15.50 -4.29
N ARG A 16 -4.45 15.67 -4.92
CA ARG A 16 -3.33 14.78 -4.73
C ARG A 16 -2.59 15.14 -3.45
N VAL A 17 -2.64 14.26 -2.47
CA VAL A 17 -1.96 14.42 -1.19
C VAL A 17 -0.93 13.31 -1.07
N ALA A 18 0.22 13.61 -0.47
CA ALA A 18 1.17 12.56 -0.10
C ALA A 18 0.56 11.73 1.02
N ARG A 19 0.54 10.40 0.89
CA ARG A 19 -0.03 9.50 1.90
C ARG A 19 0.92 8.36 2.16
N ALA A 20 1.21 8.10 3.43
CA ALA A 20 1.93 6.92 3.85
C ALA A 20 0.95 5.75 4.05
N ALA A 21 1.42 4.53 3.77
CA ALA A 21 0.73 3.31 4.13
C ALA A 21 0.65 3.20 5.65
N SER A 22 -0.53 2.89 6.18
CA SER A 22 -0.78 2.78 7.62
C SER A 22 -1.45 1.46 7.96
N GLU A 23 -1.31 1.02 9.22
CA GLU A 23 -2.05 -0.14 9.70
C GLU A 23 -3.56 0.16 9.69
N PRO A 24 -4.42 -0.81 9.30
CA PRO A 24 -5.86 -0.67 9.48
C PRO A 24 -6.24 -0.38 10.94
N PRO A 25 -7.28 0.42 11.19
CA PRO A 25 -8.28 0.87 10.22
C PRO A 25 -7.80 2.03 9.31
N VAL A 26 -8.13 1.94 8.01
CA VAL A 26 -7.84 2.99 7.00
C VAL A 26 -9.11 3.32 6.24
N VAL A 27 -9.38 4.60 5.96
CA VAL A 27 -10.52 5.04 5.14
C VAL A 27 -10.02 5.53 3.78
N SER A 28 -10.75 5.23 2.71
CA SER A 28 -10.43 5.73 1.37
C SER A 28 -10.49 7.26 1.30
N PRO A 29 -9.76 7.90 0.37
CA PRO A 29 -9.77 9.36 0.22
C PRO A 29 -11.16 9.98 0.06
N ASP A 30 -12.10 9.27 -0.57
CA ASP A 30 -13.48 9.70 -0.80
C ASP A 30 -14.45 9.35 0.35
N GLY A 31 -13.94 8.70 1.41
CA GLY A 31 -14.72 8.30 2.58
C GLY A 31 -15.71 7.16 2.35
N GLN A 32 -15.78 6.57 1.15
CA GLN A 32 -16.82 5.60 0.79
C GLN A 32 -16.56 4.20 1.35
N VAL A 33 -15.28 3.83 1.50
CA VAL A 33 -14.88 2.51 1.96
C VAL A 33 -13.82 2.59 3.05
N ARG A 34 -13.75 1.54 3.86
CA ARG A 34 -12.73 1.39 4.89
C ARG A 34 -12.11 0.01 4.86
N PHE A 35 -10.86 -0.06 5.26
CA PHE A 35 -10.08 -1.26 5.45
C PHE A 35 -10.02 -1.58 6.93
N ILE A 36 -10.28 -2.83 7.28
CA ILE A 36 -10.12 -3.37 8.63
C ILE A 36 -9.38 -4.70 8.56
N VAL A 37 -8.95 -5.21 9.71
CA VAL A 37 -8.44 -6.58 9.84
C VAL A 37 -9.47 -7.41 10.61
N ASN A 38 -9.87 -8.56 10.07
CA ASN A 38 -10.81 -9.44 10.74
C ASN A 38 -10.11 -10.30 11.82
N THR A 39 -10.87 -11.13 12.53
CA THR A 39 -10.34 -12.01 13.60
C THR A 39 -9.39 -13.10 13.08
N LEU A 40 -9.39 -13.36 11.78
CA LEU A 40 -8.46 -14.28 11.11
C LEU A 40 -7.18 -13.57 10.61
N GLY A 41 -7.04 -12.26 10.85
CA GLY A 41 -5.91 -11.46 10.39
C GLY A 41 -6.03 -11.01 8.92
N GLU A 42 -7.13 -11.31 8.23
CA GLU A 42 -7.29 -10.97 6.82
C GLU A 42 -7.67 -9.50 6.66
N LEU A 43 -7.20 -8.89 5.55
CA LEU A 43 -7.55 -7.52 5.22
C LEU A 43 -8.93 -7.51 4.55
N VAL A 44 -9.85 -6.72 5.10
CA VAL A 44 -11.24 -6.65 4.62
C VAL A 44 -11.53 -5.23 4.14
N LEU A 45 -12.11 -5.11 2.93
CA LEU A 45 -12.74 -3.87 2.48
C LEU A 45 -14.22 -3.87 2.83
N GLN A 46 -14.67 -2.84 3.52
CA GLN A 46 -16.07 -2.61 3.82
C GLN A 46 -16.56 -1.27 3.29
N GLU A 47 -17.83 -1.18 3.00
CA GLU A 47 -18.52 0.12 2.89
C GLU A 47 -18.43 0.85 4.22
N ALA A 48 -18.03 2.12 4.18
CA ALA A 48 -17.81 2.90 5.40
C ALA A 48 -19.12 3.17 6.17
N SER A 49 -20.23 3.35 5.45
CA SER A 49 -21.55 3.66 6.01
C SER A 49 -22.28 2.45 6.57
N SER A 50 -22.25 1.32 5.86
CA SER A 50 -23.05 0.12 6.19
C SER A 50 -22.23 -0.98 6.87
N GLY A 51 -20.90 -0.97 6.73
CA GLY A 51 -20.03 -2.05 7.17
C GLY A 51 -20.11 -3.31 6.31
N VAL A 52 -20.84 -3.29 5.19
CA VAL A 52 -20.95 -4.45 4.28
C VAL A 52 -19.59 -4.74 3.66
N THR A 53 -19.13 -5.98 3.81
CA THR A 53 -17.89 -6.46 3.19
C THR A 53 -18.04 -6.53 1.67
N ARG A 54 -17.12 -5.89 0.96
CA ARG A 54 -17.02 -5.97 -0.51
C ARG A 54 -16.12 -7.11 -0.96
N TRP A 55 -14.97 -7.23 -0.32
CA TRP A 55 -14.02 -8.31 -0.56
C TRP A 55 -13.08 -8.49 0.64
N THR A 56 -12.46 -9.66 0.70
CA THR A 56 -11.48 -10.04 1.72
C THR A 56 -10.22 -10.51 1.02
N LEU A 57 -9.07 -10.06 1.52
CA LEU A 57 -7.74 -10.44 1.06
C LEU A 57 -7.07 -11.29 2.15
N PRO A 58 -6.86 -12.60 1.91
CA PRO A 58 -6.20 -13.45 2.86
C PRO A 58 -4.70 -13.13 2.96
N HIS A 59 -4.11 -13.48 4.10
CA HIS A 59 -2.65 -13.53 4.22
C HIS A 59 -2.06 -14.53 3.23
N VAL A 60 -0.86 -14.21 2.74
CA VAL A 60 -0.02 -15.23 2.10
C VAL A 60 0.59 -16.04 3.24
N LEU A 61 0.19 -17.29 3.41
CA LEU A 61 0.77 -18.17 4.41
C LEU A 61 2.25 -18.42 4.05
N LEU A 62 3.16 -17.92 4.88
CA LEU A 62 4.59 -18.20 4.79
C LEU A 62 4.95 -19.09 5.98
N ALA A 63 5.42 -20.31 5.70
CA ALA A 63 5.80 -21.27 6.72
C ALA A 63 6.79 -20.64 7.72
N GLY A 64 6.53 -20.79 9.02
CA GLY A 64 7.38 -20.27 10.10
C GLY A 64 7.25 -18.76 10.39
N ARG A 65 6.39 -18.01 9.68
CA ARG A 65 6.16 -16.58 9.90
C ARG A 65 4.83 -16.35 10.62
N GLU A 66 4.91 -16.26 11.94
CA GLU A 66 3.78 -15.89 12.81
C GLU A 66 3.68 -14.36 12.96
N ALA A 67 2.45 -13.86 13.17
CA ALA A 67 2.10 -12.43 13.34
C ALA A 67 2.33 -11.55 12.11
N MET A 68 1.61 -11.85 11.02
CA MET A 68 1.54 -10.97 9.86
C MET A 68 0.61 -9.78 10.14
N LYS A 69 1.02 -8.59 9.71
CA LYS A 69 0.23 -7.36 9.76
C LYS A 69 0.11 -6.77 8.36
N TRP A 70 -0.87 -5.89 8.22
CA TRP A 70 -1.12 -5.14 7.00
C TRP A 70 -0.78 -3.68 7.19
N ARG A 71 -0.20 -3.07 6.16
CA ARG A 71 -0.23 -1.63 5.94
C ARG A 71 -0.93 -1.36 4.62
N VAL A 72 -1.79 -0.36 4.59
CA VAL A 72 -2.65 -0.05 3.45
C VAL A 72 -2.43 1.37 3.00
N LEU A 73 -2.31 1.54 1.68
CA LEU A 73 -2.25 2.83 1.01
C LEU A 73 -3.21 2.81 -0.18
N VAL A 74 -4.11 3.79 -0.25
CA VAL A 74 -5.05 3.94 -1.37
C VAL A 74 -4.52 5.01 -2.31
N SER A 75 -4.58 4.76 -3.62
CA SER A 75 -4.17 5.76 -4.61
C SER A 75 -5.05 7.00 -4.57
N ASN A 76 -4.50 8.14 -4.97
CA ASN A 76 -5.22 9.42 -4.92
C ASN A 76 -6.46 9.43 -5.83
N ASP A 77 -6.45 8.67 -6.93
CA ASP A 77 -7.60 8.49 -7.83
C ASP A 77 -8.63 7.46 -7.31
N GLY A 78 -8.35 6.78 -6.19
CA GLY A 78 -9.21 5.74 -5.63
C GLY A 78 -9.28 4.46 -6.48
N ALA A 79 -8.46 4.29 -7.51
CA ALA A 79 -8.54 3.12 -8.37
C ALA A 79 -7.79 1.90 -7.80
N SER A 80 -6.72 2.14 -7.03
CA SER A 80 -5.80 1.09 -6.59
C SER A 80 -5.55 1.12 -5.08
N VAL A 81 -5.32 -0.08 -4.53
CA VAL A 81 -4.89 -0.29 -3.15
C VAL A 81 -3.54 -0.96 -3.17
N TYR A 82 -2.59 -0.42 -2.42
CA TYR A 82 -1.32 -1.05 -2.12
C TYR A 82 -1.43 -1.69 -0.74
N ALA A 83 -1.59 -3.00 -0.70
CA ALA A 83 -1.66 -3.81 0.50
C ALA A 83 -0.28 -4.40 0.79
N GLN A 84 0.41 -3.81 1.75
CA GLN A 84 1.72 -4.23 2.20
C GLN A 84 1.59 -5.24 3.34
N SER A 85 2.15 -6.43 3.16
CA SER A 85 2.27 -7.45 4.19
C SER A 85 3.61 -7.30 4.92
N VAL A 86 3.57 -7.30 6.25
CA VAL A 86 4.77 -7.27 7.11
C VAL A 86 4.67 -8.33 8.19
N THR A 87 5.80 -8.86 8.67
CA THR A 87 5.83 -9.60 9.94
C THR A 87 6.34 -8.68 11.03
N ASP A 88 5.71 -8.72 12.19
CA ASP A 88 6.10 -7.87 13.32
C ASP A 88 6.51 -8.69 14.54
N LYS A 89 7.69 -9.33 14.46
CA LYS A 89 8.37 -9.96 15.60
C LYS A 89 9.38 -8.99 16.23
N GLY A 90 8.96 -7.76 16.50
CA GLY A 90 9.79 -6.69 17.08
C GLY A 90 10.46 -5.76 16.06
N THR A 91 10.51 -6.15 14.78
CA THR A 91 10.81 -5.24 13.66
C THR A 91 9.85 -5.54 12.50
N PRO A 92 9.31 -4.52 11.80
CA PRO A 92 8.37 -4.72 10.70
C PRO A 92 9.10 -5.17 9.45
N THR A 93 9.38 -6.46 9.37
CA THR A 93 10.05 -7.07 8.24
C THR A 93 9.11 -7.17 7.05
N TYR A 94 9.59 -6.74 5.89
CA TYR A 94 8.79 -6.65 4.68
C TYR A 94 8.56 -8.03 4.06
N LEU A 95 7.30 -8.35 3.74
CA LEU A 95 6.95 -9.59 3.03
C LEU A 95 6.55 -9.36 1.57
N GLY A 96 6.29 -8.10 1.20
CA GLY A 96 5.86 -7.70 -0.12
C GLY A 96 4.59 -6.85 -0.09
N THR A 97 4.32 -6.24 -1.22
CA THR A 97 3.16 -5.39 -1.50
C THR A 97 2.42 -5.97 -2.70
N ARG A 98 1.10 -6.01 -2.56
CA ARG A 98 0.16 -6.30 -3.64
C ARG A 98 -0.55 -5.02 -4.02
N ARG A 99 -0.65 -4.77 -5.31
CA ARG A 99 -1.54 -3.76 -5.88
C ARG A 99 -2.84 -4.44 -6.27
N LEU A 100 -3.95 -3.93 -5.76
CA LEU A 100 -5.28 -4.46 -6.00
C LEU A 100 -6.16 -3.40 -6.65
N ASP A 101 -7.09 -3.83 -7.49
CA ASP A 101 -8.22 -3.01 -7.91
C ASP A 101 -9.13 -2.74 -6.70
N LEU A 102 -9.37 -1.46 -6.37
CA LEU A 102 -10.15 -1.11 -5.16
C LEU A 102 -11.56 -1.70 -5.19
N ARG A 103 -12.19 -1.74 -6.37
CA ARG A 103 -13.60 -2.11 -6.53
C ARG A 103 -13.80 -3.62 -6.36
N THR A 104 -12.92 -4.41 -6.96
CA THR A 104 -13.08 -5.86 -7.11
C THR A 104 -12.18 -6.67 -6.19
N GLY A 105 -11.10 -6.07 -5.68
CA GLY A 105 -10.07 -6.77 -4.90
C GLY A 105 -9.14 -7.63 -5.77
N ALA A 106 -9.27 -7.59 -7.10
CA ALA A 106 -8.41 -8.34 -8.01
C ALA A 106 -6.96 -7.86 -7.91
N GLU A 107 -6.02 -8.79 -7.82
CA GLU A 107 -4.59 -8.46 -7.84
C GLU A 107 -4.16 -8.02 -9.24
N LEU A 108 -3.61 -6.81 -9.33
CA LEU A 108 -3.13 -6.19 -10.57
C LEU A 108 -1.60 -6.32 -10.70
N ALA A 109 -0.87 -6.29 -9.58
CA ALA A 109 0.57 -6.48 -9.52
C ALA A 109 1.02 -6.91 -8.12
N SER A 110 2.20 -7.52 -8.05
CA SER A 110 2.81 -7.95 -6.79
C SER A 110 4.34 -7.93 -6.90
N ASP A 111 5.02 -7.51 -5.83
CA ASP A 111 6.47 -7.61 -5.67
C ASP A 111 6.91 -8.75 -4.73
N ILE A 112 5.96 -9.58 -4.28
CA ILE A 112 6.23 -10.75 -3.44
C ILE A 112 7.21 -11.68 -4.16
N LYS A 113 8.27 -12.12 -3.46
CA LYS A 113 9.34 -13.03 -3.95
C LYS A 113 10.25 -12.48 -5.06
N ARG A 114 10.42 -11.16 -5.22
CA ARG A 114 11.31 -10.60 -6.26
C ARG A 114 12.81 -10.48 -5.88
N GLU A 115 13.22 -10.67 -4.63
CA GLU A 115 14.65 -10.72 -4.24
C GLU A 115 14.92 -11.77 -3.16
N ASP A 116 16.13 -12.34 -3.15
CA ASP A 116 16.57 -13.40 -2.21
C ASP A 116 16.56 -12.97 -0.73
N TYR A 117 16.86 -11.70 -0.44
CA TYR A 117 16.92 -11.13 0.92
C TYR A 117 15.73 -10.23 1.26
N TRP A 118 14.66 -10.28 0.46
CA TRP A 118 13.52 -9.37 0.59
C TRP A 118 12.86 -9.47 1.98
N TYR A 119 12.82 -10.69 2.53
CA TYR A 119 12.22 -11.03 3.82
C TYR A 119 13.08 -10.73 5.05
N ASP A 120 14.21 -10.05 4.89
CA ASP A 120 15.06 -9.61 6.00
C ASP A 120 15.16 -8.07 6.06
N ASN A 121 14.62 -7.37 5.06
CA ASN A 121 14.56 -5.92 5.06
C ASN A 121 13.44 -5.43 5.98
N VAL A 122 13.73 -4.41 6.79
CA VAL A 122 12.72 -3.74 7.60
C VAL A 122 12.10 -2.61 6.79
N VAL A 123 10.78 -2.65 6.57
CA VAL A 123 10.09 -1.54 5.91
C VAL A 123 9.77 -0.44 6.90
N LEU A 124 10.37 0.72 6.67
CA LEU A 124 10.20 1.90 7.53
C LEU A 124 8.87 2.59 7.20
N TRP A 125 8.63 2.85 5.93
CA TRP A 125 7.39 3.39 5.39
C TRP A 125 7.30 3.13 3.89
N MET A 126 6.07 3.18 3.38
CA MET A 126 5.76 3.27 1.96
C MET A 126 4.81 4.44 1.77
N SER A 127 4.98 5.25 0.74
CA SER A 127 4.12 6.40 0.48
C SER A 127 3.86 6.61 -1.00
N LEU A 128 2.69 7.16 -1.32
CA LEU A 128 2.42 7.73 -2.63
C LEU A 128 2.66 9.23 -2.54
N THR A 129 3.54 9.77 -3.38
CA THR A 129 3.77 11.22 -3.46
C THR A 129 2.54 11.92 -4.08
N ALA A 130 2.46 13.24 -3.93
CA ALA A 130 1.42 14.03 -4.60
C ALA A 130 1.47 13.90 -6.13
N GLN A 131 2.63 13.53 -6.70
CA GLN A 131 2.80 13.31 -8.13
C GLN A 131 2.39 11.90 -8.57
N GLY A 132 2.08 11.00 -7.63
CA GLY A 132 1.71 9.61 -7.91
C GLY A 132 2.90 8.65 -7.97
N GLU A 133 4.09 9.10 -7.56
CA GLU A 133 5.26 8.22 -7.43
C GLU A 133 5.12 7.38 -6.15
N LEU A 134 5.32 6.07 -6.27
CA LEU A 134 5.33 5.17 -5.11
C LEU A 134 6.76 5.07 -4.58
N GLN A 135 6.96 5.46 -3.32
CA GLN A 135 8.25 5.41 -2.65
C GLN A 135 8.22 4.46 -1.46
N MET A 136 9.34 3.81 -1.18
CA MET A 136 9.50 2.92 -0.05
C MET A 136 10.86 3.13 0.59
N ALA A 137 10.86 3.42 1.89
CA ALA A 137 12.07 3.43 2.69
C ALA A 137 12.24 2.09 3.42
N ILE A 138 13.43 1.51 3.30
CA ILE A 138 13.80 0.29 4.00
C ILE A 138 15.10 0.48 4.79
N ALA A 139 15.23 -0.24 5.90
CA ALA A 139 16.52 -0.57 6.47
C ALA A 139 16.90 -1.97 5.95
N ARG A 140 18.02 -2.07 5.25
CA ARG A 140 18.49 -3.33 4.69
C ARG A 140 19.02 -4.24 5.79
N ALA A 141 18.83 -5.54 5.59
CA ALA A 141 19.45 -6.56 6.43
C ALA A 141 20.97 -6.40 6.44
N GLN A 142 21.62 -6.68 7.57
CA GLN A 142 23.09 -6.62 7.68
C GLN A 142 23.78 -7.54 6.67
N ALA A 143 23.25 -8.74 6.46
CA ALA A 143 23.74 -9.69 5.46
C ALA A 143 23.64 -9.18 4.01
N ALA A 144 22.77 -8.19 3.74
CA ALA A 144 22.59 -7.57 2.43
C ALA A 144 23.31 -6.21 2.30
N GLY A 145 24.31 -5.96 3.16
CA GLY A 145 25.14 -4.75 3.19
C GLY A 145 24.64 -3.66 4.15
N GLY A 146 23.51 -3.88 4.84
CA GLY A 146 22.98 -2.94 5.84
C GLY A 146 22.59 -1.56 5.26
N GLY A 147 22.37 -0.61 6.16
CA GLY A 147 22.09 0.79 5.83
C GLY A 147 20.64 1.07 5.40
N TYR A 148 20.37 2.34 5.08
CA TYR A 148 19.05 2.77 4.66
C TYR A 148 18.97 2.95 3.15
N ARG A 149 17.82 2.58 2.58
CA ARG A 149 17.55 2.71 1.15
C ARG A 149 16.23 3.41 0.93
N LEU A 150 16.18 4.30 -0.06
CA LEU A 150 14.96 4.86 -0.60
C LEU A 150 14.77 4.29 -2.00
N ARG A 151 13.68 3.54 -2.18
CA ARG A 151 13.29 2.92 -3.44
C ARG A 151 12.13 3.68 -4.04
N THR A 152 12.24 4.01 -5.33
CA THR A 152 11.11 4.42 -6.16
C THR A 152 10.61 3.19 -6.89
N LEU A 153 9.31 2.93 -6.78
CA LEU A 153 8.61 1.82 -7.40
C LEU A 153 7.71 2.34 -8.52
N ASP A 154 7.60 1.59 -9.60
CA ASP A 154 6.54 1.79 -10.59
C ASP A 154 5.20 1.49 -9.91
N PRO A 155 4.28 2.46 -9.79
CA PRO A 155 3.01 2.27 -9.11
C PRO A 155 2.10 1.26 -9.84
N GLN A 156 2.32 0.98 -11.13
CA GLN A 156 1.52 0.03 -11.88
C GLN A 156 2.02 -1.41 -11.72
N THR A 157 3.34 -1.61 -11.76
CA THR A 157 3.98 -2.94 -11.85
C THR A 157 4.71 -3.37 -10.58
N LEU A 158 4.88 -2.44 -9.63
CA LEU A 158 5.69 -2.56 -8.42
C LEU A 158 7.17 -2.89 -8.69
N ALA A 159 7.65 -2.68 -9.92
CA ALA A 159 9.06 -2.83 -10.23
C ALA A 159 9.89 -1.70 -9.60
N VAL A 160 11.09 -2.02 -9.12
CA VAL A 160 12.02 -1.00 -8.62
C VAL A 160 12.56 -0.21 -9.81
N LEU A 161 12.25 1.09 -9.85
CA LEU A 161 12.76 2.02 -10.87
C LEU A 161 14.09 2.64 -10.43
N ARG A 162 14.24 2.88 -9.13
CA ARG A 162 15.43 3.49 -8.54
C ARG A 162 15.64 2.98 -7.12
N ASP A 163 16.90 2.74 -6.74
CA ASP A 163 17.28 2.32 -5.39
C ASP A 163 18.51 3.10 -4.89
N VAL A 164 18.30 4.03 -3.96
CA VAL A 164 19.31 5.00 -3.50
C VAL A 164 19.71 4.72 -2.05
N ALA A 165 21.01 4.72 -1.76
CA ALA A 165 21.51 4.65 -0.39
C ALA A 165 21.34 5.99 0.32
N ILE A 166 20.84 5.96 1.55
CA ILE A 166 20.64 7.14 2.40
C ILE A 166 21.49 6.99 3.65
N ALA A 167 22.20 8.07 4.02
CA ALA A 167 23.12 8.04 5.17
C ALA A 167 22.40 7.85 6.51
N ASN A 168 21.23 8.47 6.67
CA ASN A 168 20.44 8.45 7.90
C ASN A 168 19.08 7.79 7.67
N ARG A 169 18.41 7.39 8.77
CA ARG A 169 17.05 6.85 8.70
C ARG A 169 16.13 7.86 7.99
N PRO A 170 15.50 7.50 6.86
CA PRO A 170 14.61 8.42 6.16
C PRO A 170 13.44 8.84 7.06
N PRO A 171 13.12 10.14 7.16
CA PRO A 171 11.95 10.59 7.90
C PRO A 171 10.69 10.06 7.24
N MET A 172 9.62 9.88 8.02
CA MET A 172 8.31 9.58 7.46
C MET A 172 7.79 10.82 6.70
N PRO A 173 7.31 10.68 5.46
CA PRO A 173 6.78 11.77 4.66
C PRO A 173 5.42 12.29 5.14
#